data_AF-A0A5D6WH04-F1
#
_entry.id   AF-A0A5D6WH04-F1
#
_cell.length_a   1.000
_cell.length_b   1.000
_cell.length_c   1.000
_cell.angle_alpha   90.00
_cell.angle_beta   90.00
_cell.angle_gamma   90.00
#
_symmetry.space_group_name_H-M   'P 1'
#
loop_
_entity.id
_entity.type
_entity.pdbx_description
1 polymer ?
#
loop_
_entity_poly.entity_id
_entity_poly.type
_entity_poly.pdbx_seq_one_letter_code
_entity_poly.pdbx_strand_id
1 'polypeptide(L)'
;MFTEGEVSKRSYEKAEKFRRDQAALLKYAEEEGRKEGEKIGKEKGIKAMIAVMKELGVDKVTTIDKIMVHFALELNAAKWYVETNW
;
A
#
# COMPACT_ATOMS: atom_id res chain seq x y z
N MET A 1 33.35 39.52 6.20
CA MET A 1 33.92 38.52 5.27
C MET A 1 34.03 37.22 6.06
N PHE A 2 33.37 36.14 5.65
CA PHE A 2 33.46 34.85 6.37
C PHE A 2 34.84 34.22 6.15
N THR A 3 35.35 33.52 7.14
CA THR A 3 36.62 32.78 7.03
C THR A 3 36.43 31.50 6.20
N GLU A 4 37.50 31.00 5.58
CA GLU A 4 37.45 29.76 4.79
C GLU A 4 36.94 28.55 5.60
N GLY A 5 37.26 28.49 6.90
CA GLY A 5 36.76 27.45 7.81
C GLY A 5 35.24 27.52 8.05
N GLU A 6 34.68 28.72 8.16
CA GLU A 6 33.22 28.91 8.31
C GLU A 6 32.45 28.57 7.03
N VAL A 7 33.02 28.90 5.86
CA VAL A 7 32.46 28.54 4.56
C VAL A 7 32.48 27.03 4.36
N SER A 8 33.58 26.36 4.74
CA SER A 8 33.73 24.91 4.65
C SER A 8 32.80 24.16 5.61
N LYS A 9 32.64 24.64 6.84
CA LYS A 9 31.68 24.06 7.80
C LYS A 9 30.24 24.19 7.30
N ARG A 10 29.87 25.36 6.77
CA ARG A 10 28.52 25.61 6.25
C ARG A 10 28.23 24.79 4.99
N SER A 11 29.20 24.61 4.11
CA SER A 11 29.03 23.77 2.91
C SER A 11 28.85 22.30 3.29
N TYR A 12 29.61 21.80 4.27
CA TYR A 12 29.45 20.47 4.82
C TYR A 12 28.07 20.26 5.46
N GLU A 13 27.63 21.17 6.33
CA GLU A 13 26.30 21.12 6.97
C GLU A 13 25.17 21.13 5.93
N LYS A 14 25.32 21.93 4.88
CA LYS A 14 24.36 21.97 3.78
C LYS A 14 24.32 20.63 3.02
N ALA A 15 25.47 20.06 2.68
CA ALA A 15 25.56 18.76 2.02
C ALA A 15 24.96 17.65 2.89
N GLU A 16 25.23 17.68 4.19
CA GLU A 16 24.69 16.71 5.14
C GLU A 16 23.17 16.82 5.26
N LYS A 17 22.62 18.04 5.32
CA LYS A 17 21.18 18.27 5.28
C LYS A 17 20.56 17.68 4.00
N PHE A 18 21.16 17.93 2.84
CA PHE A 18 20.66 17.34 1.57
C PHE A 18 20.65 15.81 1.58
N ARG A 19 21.69 15.16 2.14
CA ARG A 19 21.72 13.70 2.26
C ARG A 19 20.58 13.17 3.13
N ARG A 20 20.30 13.85 4.24
CA ARG A 20 19.18 13.48 5.13
C ARG A 20 17.83 13.68 4.44
N ASP A 21 17.66 14.79 3.74
CA ASP A 21 16.42 15.09 3.01
C ASP A 21 16.18 14.05 1.89
N GLN A 22 17.22 13.68 1.12
CA GLN A 22 17.12 12.61 0.13
C GLN A 22 16.79 11.25 0.74
N ALA A 23 17.43 10.89 1.86
CA ALA A 23 17.14 9.64 2.56
C ALA A 23 15.70 9.60 3.07
N ALA A 24 15.17 10.73 3.55
CA ALA A 24 13.78 10.84 3.97
C ALA A 24 12.80 10.67 2.79
N LEU A 25 13.10 11.27 1.64
CA LEU A 25 12.28 11.12 0.42
C LEU A 25 12.26 9.68 -0.08
N LEU A 26 13.41 9.00 -0.08
CA LEU A 26 13.49 7.59 -0.47
C LEU A 26 12.66 6.69 0.45
N LYS A 27 12.78 6.88 1.77
CA LYS A 27 11.96 6.15 2.75
C LYS A 27 10.47 6.38 2.56
N TYR A 28 10.07 7.63 2.28
CA TYR A 28 8.68 7.96 2.00
C TYR A 28 8.18 7.24 0.74
N ALA A 29 8.96 7.28 -0.35
CA ALA A 29 8.59 6.62 -1.60
C ALA A 29 8.50 5.09 -1.44
N GLU A 30 9.40 4.48 -0.67
CA GLU A 30 9.38 3.06 -0.37
C GLU A 30 8.13 2.66 0.43
N GLU A 31 7.80 3.42 1.48
CA GLU A 31 6.64 3.15 2.33
C GLU A 31 5.32 3.33 1.56
N GLU A 32 5.20 4.37 0.74
CA GLU A 32 4.03 4.56 -0.12
C GLU A 32 3.93 3.45 -1.18
N GLY A 33 5.05 3.05 -1.77
CA GLY A 33 5.09 1.92 -2.70
C GLY A 33 4.63 0.60 -2.06
N ARG A 34 5.04 0.35 -0.81
CA ARG A 34 4.61 -0.82 -0.03
C ARG A 34 3.12 -0.80 0.23
N LYS A 35 2.57 0.33 0.70
CA LYS A 35 1.12 0.48 0.95
C LYS A 35 0.29 0.27 -0.32
N GLU A 36 0.73 0.84 -1.44
CA GLU A 36 0.03 0.66 -2.72
C GLU A 36 0.11 -0.80 -3.17
N GLY A 37 1.27 -1.46 -3.00
CA GLY A 37 1.43 -2.88 -3.27
C GLY A 37 0.50 -3.77 -2.44
N GLU A 38 0.36 -3.48 -1.14
CA GLU A 38 -0.57 -4.18 -0.24
C GLU A 38 -2.02 -3.99 -0.68
N LYS A 39 -2.41 -2.77 -1.07
CA LYS A 39 -3.76 -2.49 -1.57
C LYS A 39 -4.07 -3.26 -2.85
N ILE A 40 -3.19 -3.19 -3.85
CA ILE A 40 -3.35 -3.92 -5.12
C ILE A 40 -3.37 -5.43 -4.86
N GLY A 41 -2.51 -5.93 -3.98
CA GLY A 41 -2.47 -7.34 -3.58
C GLY A 41 -3.79 -7.79 -2.94
N LYS A 42 -4.33 -7.00 -2.01
CA LYS A 42 -5.61 -7.26 -1.37
C LYS A 42 -6.76 -7.33 -2.38
N GLU A 43 -6.85 -6.36 -3.30
CA GLU A 43 -7.88 -6.35 -4.33
C GLU A 43 -7.80 -7.55 -5.28
N LYS A 44 -6.59 -7.91 -5.73
CA LYS A 44 -6.38 -9.10 -6.56
C LYS A 44 -6.75 -10.38 -5.83
N GLY A 45 -6.39 -10.48 -4.54
CA GLY A 45 -6.73 -11.61 -3.68
C GLY A 45 -8.24 -11.79 -3.52
N ILE A 46 -8.98 -10.71 -3.30
CA ILE A 46 -10.45 -10.75 -3.20
C ILE A 46 -11.06 -11.26 -4.50
N LYS A 47 -10.65 -10.72 -5.66
CA LYS A 47 -11.16 -11.12 -6.97
C LYS A 47 -10.86 -12.59 -7.28
N ALA A 48 -9.63 -13.04 -7.00
CA ALA A 48 -9.24 -14.43 -7.20
C ALA A 48 -10.06 -15.38 -6.30
N MET A 49 -10.29 -15.00 -5.04
CA MET A 49 -11.11 -15.80 -4.13
C MET A 49 -12.57 -15.91 -4.61
N ILE A 50 -13.15 -14.83 -5.13
CA ILE A 50 -14.50 -14.85 -5.70
C ILE A 50 -14.55 -15.77 -6.93
N ALA A 51 -13.58 -15.68 -7.83
CA ALA A 51 -13.50 -16.55 -9.00
C ALA A 51 -13.44 -18.03 -8.61
N VAL A 52 -12.58 -18.39 -7.65
CA VAL A 52 -12.46 -19.77 -7.15
C VAL A 52 -13.77 -20.24 -6.48
N MET A 53 -14.41 -19.39 -5.67
CA MET A 53 -15.67 -19.76 -5.03
C MET A 53 -16.78 -20.01 -6.06
N LYS A 54 -16.83 -19.22 -7.13
CA LYS A 54 -17.74 -19.42 -8.26
C LYS A 54 -17.46 -20.71 -9.01
N GLU A 55 -16.19 -21.01 -9.29
CA GLU A 55 -15.77 -22.28 -9.93
C GLU A 55 -16.15 -23.50 -9.09
N LEU A 56 -16.08 -23.37 -7.76
CA LEU A 56 -16.48 -24.41 -6.82
C LEU A 56 -18.01 -24.50 -6.59
N GLY A 57 -18.80 -23.64 -7.24
CA GLY A 57 -20.26 -23.63 -7.12
C GLY A 57 -20.76 -23.14 -5.76
N VAL A 58 -19.94 -22.40 -5.01
CA VAL A 58 -20.34 -21.78 -3.75
C VAL A 58 -21.30 -20.63 -4.04
N ASP A 59 -22.34 -20.46 -3.22
CA ASP A 59 -23.31 -19.40 -3.41
C ASP A 59 -22.74 -18.01 -3.04
N LYS A 60 -23.41 -16.95 -3.52
CA LYS A 60 -22.99 -15.57 -3.27
C LYS A 60 -22.98 -15.21 -1.79
N VAL A 61 -23.92 -15.71 -0.99
CA VAL A 61 -24.04 -15.36 0.44
C VAL A 61 -22.88 -15.94 1.22
N THR A 62 -22.57 -17.22 0.99
CA THR A 62 -21.38 -17.87 1.57
C THR A 62 -20.10 -17.19 1.10
N THR A 63 -20.01 -16.80 -0.16
CA THR A 63 -18.81 -16.10 -0.67
C THR A 63 -18.63 -14.74 0.00
N ILE A 64 -19.69 -13.95 0.16
CA ILE A 64 -19.68 -12.66 0.89
C ILE A 64 -19.15 -12.87 2.31
N ASP A 65 -19.68 -13.84 3.05
CA ASP A 65 -19.25 -14.14 4.42
C ASP A 65 -17.75 -14.50 4.47
N LYS A 66 -17.29 -15.36 3.55
CA LYS A 66 -15.88 -15.75 3.49
C LYS A 66 -14.95 -14.59 3.20
N ILE A 67 -15.26 -13.73 2.22
CA ILE A 67 -14.39 -12.58 1.92
C ILE A 67 -14.45 -11.51 3.03
N MET A 68 -15.57 -11.37 3.75
CA MET A 68 -15.65 -10.49 4.93
C MET A 68 -14.67 -10.95 6.00
N VAL A 69 -14.69 -12.24 6.33
CA VAL A 69 -13.81 -12.80 7.37
C VAL A 69 -12.35 -12.76 6.94
N HIS A 70 -12.03 -13.21 5.71
CA HIS A 70 -10.63 -13.33 5.27
C HIS A 70 -9.95 -12.00 4.97
N PHE A 71 -10.70 -10.97 4.55
CA PHE A 71 -10.14 -9.67 4.19
C PHE A 71 -10.55 -8.54 5.14
N ALA A 72 -11.20 -8.87 6.26
CA ALA A 72 -11.75 -7.93 7.23
C ALA A 72 -12.55 -6.80 6.54
N LEU A 73 -13.47 -7.19 5.65
CA LEU A 73 -14.33 -6.25 4.91
C LEU A 73 -15.66 -6.04 5.62
N GLU A 74 -16.18 -4.82 5.53
CA GLU A 74 -17.57 -4.56 5.89
C GLU A 74 -18.54 -5.21 4.89
N LEU A 75 -19.76 -5.51 5.35
CA LEU A 75 -20.78 -6.19 4.57
C LEU A 75 -21.06 -5.51 3.22
N ASN A 76 -21.16 -4.17 3.21
CA ASN A 76 -21.46 -3.42 1.99
C ASN A 76 -20.31 -3.52 0.96
N ALA A 77 -19.06 -3.46 1.43
CA ALA A 77 -17.90 -3.62 0.57
C ALA A 77 -17.81 -5.04 -0.01
N ALA A 78 -18.00 -6.05 0.84
CA ALA A 78 -17.99 -7.45 0.40
C ALA A 78 -19.09 -7.75 -0.62
N LYS A 79 -20.31 -7.26 -0.38
CA LYS A 79 -21.41 -7.35 -1.36
C LYS A 79 -21.03 -6.73 -2.70
N TRP A 80 -20.50 -5.50 -2.68
CA TRP A 80 -20.09 -4.81 -3.89
C TRP A 80 -19.02 -5.59 -4.68
N TYR A 81 -18.01 -6.15 -3.99
CA TYR A 81 -16.99 -6.97 -4.63
C TYR A 81 -17.57 -8.22 -5.28
N VAL A 82 -18.42 -8.94 -4.56
CA VAL A 82 -19.07 -10.15 -5.09
C VAL A 82 -19.97 -9.80 -6.27
N GLU A 83 -20.81 -8.79 -6.18
CA GLU A 83 -21.72 -8.39 -7.27
C GLU A 83 -20.97 -7.94 -8.53
N THR A 84 -19.88 -7.18 -8.37
CA THR A 84 -19.10 -6.64 -9.49
C THR A 84 -18.24 -7.71 -10.19
N ASN A 85 -17.84 -8.76 -9.46
CA ASN A 85 -16.85 -9.74 -9.93
C ASN A 85 -17.38 -11.18 -9.94
N TRP A 86 -18.71 -11.39 -9.91
CA TRP A 86 -19.33 -12.73 -9.92
C TRP A 86 -19.25 -13.38 -11.30
#